data_AF-A0A1D3UPT9-F1
#
_entry.id   AF-A0A1D3UPT9-F1
#
_cell.length_a   1.000
_cell.length_b   1.000
_cell.length_c   1.000
_cell.angle_alpha   90.00
_cell.angle_beta   90.00
_cell.angle_gamma   90.00
#
_symmetry.space_group_name_H-M   'P 1'
#
loop_
_entity.id
_entity.type
_entity.pdbx_description
1 polymer ?
#
loop_
_entity_poly.entity_id
_entity_poly.type
_entity_poly.pdbx_seq_one_letter_code
_entity_poly.pdbx_strand_id
1 'polypeptide(L)'
;MNTLIFILLAMLTSSNELEAQLPQTSIIEGDVYIYDYAMKKHNQAHIGFIVINNDLIVQDISFTVNFSKGKVKNVCRRDHVVTKILRYSKREDGNILTERNAFLCYNSENFIRGERQIPDYIYKMISSSFLEMTNKERLNMLNELSM
;
A
#
# COMPACT_ATOMS: atom_id res chain seq x y z
N MET A 1 23.68 37.81 18.21
CA MET A 1 22.43 37.09 18.50
C MET A 1 21.80 36.39 17.28
N ASN A 2 22.47 36.38 16.12
CA ASN A 2 21.92 35.76 14.89
C ASN A 2 22.49 34.35 14.61
N THR A 3 23.66 34.01 15.16
CA THR A 3 24.32 32.72 14.92
C THR A 3 23.60 31.55 15.62
N LEU A 4 22.96 31.81 16.76
CA LEU A 4 22.24 30.78 17.53
C LEU A 4 20.97 30.30 16.79
N ILE A 5 20.32 31.19 16.03
CA ILE A 5 19.10 30.89 15.26
C ILE A 5 19.43 29.97 14.08
N PHE A 6 20.57 30.16 13.40
CA PHE A 6 20.96 29.32 12.26
C PHE A 6 21.32 27.87 12.68
N ILE A 7 21.89 27.67 13.87
CA ILE A 7 22.17 26.31 14.38
C ILE A 7 20.87 25.58 14.73
N LEU A 8 19.91 26.27 15.34
CA LEU A 8 18.58 25.72 15.62
C LEU A 8 17.81 25.37 14.33
N LEU A 9 17.92 26.22 13.29
CA LEU A 9 17.28 25.96 11.99
C LEU A 9 17.93 24.79 11.24
N ALA A 10 19.25 24.61 11.37
CA ALA A 10 19.97 23.48 10.77
C ALA A 10 19.69 22.13 11.48
N MET A 11 19.42 22.15 12.79
CA MET A 11 19.00 20.94 13.53
C MET A 11 17.54 20.55 13.28
N LEU A 12 16.69 21.48 12.83
CA LEU A 12 15.32 21.19 12.38
C LEU A 12 15.29 20.54 10.99
N THR A 13 16.25 20.87 10.11
CA THR A 13 16.35 20.32 8.75
C THR A 13 17.19 19.05 8.66
N SER A 14 17.94 18.69 9.71
CA SER A 14 18.65 17.41 9.81
C SER A 14 17.82 16.31 10.46
N SER A 15 16.49 16.46 10.48
CA SER A 15 15.59 15.33 10.67
C SER A 15 15.77 14.43 9.45
N ASN A 16 16.77 13.54 9.50
CA ASN A 16 16.72 12.33 8.69
C ASN A 16 15.31 11.78 8.91
N GLU A 17 14.50 11.80 7.86
CA GLU A 17 13.30 10.98 7.76
C GLU A 17 13.76 9.53 7.76
N LEU A 18 14.30 9.07 8.89
CA LEU A 18 14.16 7.69 9.29
C LEU A 18 12.68 7.59 9.63
N GLU A 19 11.85 7.39 8.59
CA GLU A 19 10.51 6.85 8.79
C GLU A 19 10.72 5.64 9.69
N ALA A 20 10.35 5.77 10.97
CA ALA A 20 10.47 4.68 11.91
C ALA A 20 9.72 3.51 11.30
N GLN A 21 10.45 2.51 10.79
CA GLN A 21 9.86 1.31 10.25
C GLN A 21 9.18 0.62 11.43
N LEU A 22 7.87 0.79 11.54
CA LEU A 22 7.06 0.00 12.45
C LEU A 22 7.39 -1.48 12.20
N PRO A 23 7.48 -2.31 13.26
CA PRO A 23 7.73 -3.73 13.08
C PRO A 23 6.74 -4.31 12.08
N GLN A 24 7.25 -4.95 11.02
CA GLN A 24 6.40 -5.63 10.06
C GLN A 24 5.61 -6.71 10.78
N THR A 25 4.29 -6.59 10.76
CA THR A 25 3.39 -7.55 11.38
C THR A 25 3.24 -8.79 10.48
N SER A 26 3.01 -9.97 11.05
CA SER A 26 2.63 -11.12 10.23
C SER A 26 1.29 -10.84 9.53
N ILE A 27 1.15 -11.28 8.29
CA ILE A 27 -0.13 -11.16 7.57
C ILE A 27 -1.16 -12.04 8.28
N ILE A 28 -2.26 -11.43 8.72
CA ILE A 28 -3.38 -12.11 9.36
C ILE A 28 -4.21 -12.82 8.28
N GLU A 29 -4.77 -13.98 8.60
CA GLU A 29 -5.67 -14.69 7.70
C GLU A 29 -7.00 -13.94 7.56
N GLY A 30 -7.50 -13.83 6.32
CA GLY A 30 -8.77 -13.19 6.01
C GLY A 30 -8.96 -12.97 4.51
N ASP A 31 -10.09 -12.35 4.16
CA ASP A 31 -10.38 -11.90 2.81
C ASP A 31 -9.53 -10.68 2.48
N VAL A 32 -8.88 -10.69 1.31
CA VAL A 32 -7.94 -9.63 0.90
C VAL A 32 -8.51 -8.79 -0.23
N TYR A 33 -8.59 -7.49 0.01
CA TYR A 33 -9.00 -6.47 -0.96
C TYR A 33 -7.82 -5.58 -1.30
N ILE A 34 -7.75 -5.10 -2.54
CA ILE A 34 -6.66 -4.27 -3.04
C ILE A 34 -7.14 -2.86 -3.37
N TYR A 35 -6.33 -1.85 -3.06
CA TYR A 35 -6.52 -0.48 -3.53
C TYR A 35 -5.21 0.04 -4.09
N ASP A 36 -5.28 0.99 -5.03
CA ASP A 36 -4.12 1.63 -5.62
C ASP A 36 -4.31 3.15 -5.67
N TYR A 37 -3.20 3.87 -5.85
CA TYR A 37 -3.23 5.30 -6.06
C TYR A 37 -2.64 5.66 -7.41
N ALA A 38 -3.20 6.69 -8.04
CA ALA A 38 -2.61 7.30 -9.22
C ALA A 38 -1.15 7.67 -8.94
N MET A 39 -0.27 7.30 -9.85
CA MET A 39 1.16 7.52 -9.68
C MET A 39 1.47 9.02 -9.61
N LYS A 40 1.99 9.48 -8.46
CA LYS A 40 2.44 10.87 -8.26
C LYS A 40 3.88 11.09 -8.73
N LYS A 41 4.69 10.03 -8.77
CA LYS A 41 6.07 10.03 -9.27
C LYS A 41 6.22 8.93 -10.30
N HIS A 42 6.91 9.21 -11.40
CA HIS A 42 7.05 8.29 -12.54
C HIS A 42 7.73 6.95 -12.17
N ASN A 43 8.48 6.91 -11.07
CA ASN A 43 9.23 5.75 -10.60
C ASN A 43 8.68 5.17 -9.29
N GLN A 44 7.45 5.50 -8.92
CA GLN A 44 6.86 5.06 -7.66
C GLN A 44 5.40 4.65 -7.85
N ALA A 45 5.07 3.43 -7.46
CA ALA A 45 3.72 2.91 -7.39
C ALA A 45 3.32 2.69 -5.92
N HIS A 46 2.07 3.01 -5.59
CA HIS A 46 1.50 2.78 -4.26
C HIS A 46 0.33 1.82 -4.37
N ILE A 47 0.47 0.67 -3.71
CA ILE A 47 -0.51 -0.42 -3.73
C ILE A 47 -0.78 -0.79 -2.28
N GLY A 48 -2.05 -0.88 -1.88
CA GLY A 48 -2.41 -1.28 -0.54
C GLY A 48 -3.46 -2.36 -0.51
N PHE A 49 -3.58 -2.97 0.66
CA PHE A 49 -4.41 -4.13 0.91
C PHE A 49 -5.15 -3.97 2.22
N ILE A 50 -6.43 -4.31 2.19
CA ILE A 50 -7.28 -4.43 3.37
C ILE A 50 -7.53 -5.91 3.60
N VAL A 51 -7.25 -6.38 4.81
CA VAL A 51 -7.57 -7.74 5.25
C VAL A 51 -8.81 -7.67 6.14
N ILE A 52 -9.83 -8.45 5.79
CA ILE A 52 -11.06 -8.59 6.56
C ILE A 52 -11.14 -9.98 7.17
N ASN A 53 -11.45 -10.06 8.47
CA ASN A 53 -11.73 -11.30 9.17
C ASN A 53 -12.91 -11.07 10.12
N ASN A 54 -13.89 -11.97 10.12
CA ASN A 54 -15.13 -11.87 10.90
C ASN A 54 -15.82 -10.50 10.74
N ASP A 55 -15.96 -10.05 9.49
CA ASP A 55 -16.57 -8.76 9.12
C ASP A 55 -15.89 -7.52 9.73
N LEU A 56 -14.64 -7.64 10.14
CA LEU A 56 -13.83 -6.55 10.66
C LEU A 56 -12.59 -6.36 9.79
N ILE A 57 -12.24 -5.11 9.50
CA ILE A 57 -10.90 -4.80 9.00
C ILE A 57 -9.91 -5.11 10.12
N VAL A 58 -9.02 -6.07 9.88
CA VAL A 58 -8.00 -6.50 10.84
C VAL A 58 -6.61 -6.00 10.48
N GLN A 59 -6.36 -5.71 9.19
CA GLN A 59 -5.10 -5.10 8.74
C GLN A 59 -5.33 -4.16 7.56
N ASP A 60 -4.51 -3.10 7.52
CA ASP A 60 -4.32 -2.22 6.37
C ASP A 60 -2.81 -2.14 6.10
N ILE A 61 -2.39 -2.76 5.00
CA ILE A 61 -0.99 -2.93 4.63
C ILE A 61 -0.77 -2.22 3.30
N SER A 62 0.20 -1.31 3.23
CA SER A 62 0.53 -0.61 1.99
C SER A 62 1.99 -0.81 1.60
N PHE A 63 2.22 -0.78 0.29
CA PHE A 63 3.52 -0.96 -0.34
C PHE A 63 3.82 0.23 -1.23
N THR A 64 5.03 0.74 -1.08
CA THR A 64 5.62 1.67 -2.03
C THR A 64 6.64 0.92 -2.87
N VAL A 65 6.33 0.69 -4.13
CA VAL A 65 7.23 0.03 -5.08
C VAL A 65 8.02 1.11 -5.81
N ASN A 66 9.34 1.11 -5.63
CA ASN A 66 10.23 2.05 -6.30
C ASN A 66 10.88 1.37 -7.50
N PHE A 67 10.89 2.06 -8.64
CA PHE A 67 11.46 1.56 -9.89
C PHE A 67 12.76 2.27 -10.24
N SER A 68 13.65 1.56 -10.93
CA SER A 68 14.86 2.13 -11.54
C SER A 68 15.14 1.39 -12.85
N LYS A 69 15.35 2.16 -13.93
CA LYS A 69 15.66 1.62 -15.27
C LYS A 69 14.69 0.52 -15.73
N GLY A 70 13.39 0.73 -15.50
CA GLY A 70 12.34 -0.21 -15.93
C GLY A 70 12.24 -1.49 -15.10
N LYS A 71 12.85 -1.56 -13.90
CA LYS A 71 12.77 -2.71 -12.99
C LYS A 71 12.45 -2.26 -11.57
N VAL A 72 11.91 -3.18 -10.76
CA VAL A 72 11.78 -2.97 -9.31
C VAL A 72 13.17 -2.75 -8.71
N LYS A 73 13.35 -1.64 -7.99
CA LYS A 73 14.56 -1.32 -7.24
C LYS A 73 14.44 -1.79 -5.80
N ASN A 74 13.33 -1.46 -5.14
CA ASN A 74 12.98 -1.94 -3.80
C ASN A 74 11.47 -1.78 -3.57
N VAL A 75 10.97 -2.45 -2.54
CA VAL A 75 9.60 -2.33 -2.05
C VAL A 75 9.64 -1.96 -0.58
N CYS A 76 8.92 -0.91 -0.20
CA CYS A 76 8.79 -0.50 1.19
C CYS A 76 7.39 -0.83 1.70
N ARG A 77 7.29 -1.68 2.71
CA ARG A 77 6.03 -2.00 3.40
C ARG A 77 5.75 -1.00 4.51
N ARG A 78 4.47 -0.66 4.69
CA ARG A 78 3.96 0.15 5.80
C ARG A 78 2.66 -0.46 6.30
N ASP A 79 2.65 -0.84 7.58
CA ASP A 79 1.46 -1.29 8.30
C ASP A 79 0.77 -0.06 8.93
N HIS A 80 -0.51 0.13 8.60
CA HIS A 80 -1.31 1.20 9.20
C HIS A 80 -2.00 0.69 10.46
N VAL A 81 -1.96 1.49 11.52
CA VAL A 81 -2.54 1.07 12.81
C VAL A 81 -4.07 1.04 12.73
N VAL A 82 -4.63 -0.16 12.77
CA VAL A 82 -6.07 -0.39 12.89
C VAL A 82 -6.48 -0.27 14.37
N THR A 83 -6.58 0.98 14.86
CA THR A 83 -6.84 1.29 16.30
C THR A 83 -8.31 1.25 16.69
N LYS A 84 -9.23 1.25 15.72
CA LYS A 84 -10.67 1.20 15.92
C LYS A 84 -11.24 0.17 14.94
N ILE A 85 -12.40 -0.41 15.26
CA ILE A 85 -13.18 -1.19 14.31
C ILE A 85 -13.42 -0.31 13.07
N LEU A 86 -12.55 -0.49 12.08
CA LEU A 86 -12.61 0.23 10.82
C LEU A 86 -13.76 -0.42 10.06
N ARG A 87 -14.89 0.28 10.04
CA ARG A 87 -16.07 -0.18 9.34
C ARG A 87 -15.86 0.02 7.85
N TYR A 88 -16.41 -0.93 7.10
CA TYR A 88 -16.49 -0.89 5.65
C TYR A 88 -17.93 -1.17 5.25
N SER A 89 -18.29 -0.74 4.05
CA SER A 89 -19.51 -1.20 3.39
C SER A 89 -19.15 -2.11 2.23
N LYS A 90 -19.83 -3.26 2.14
CA LYS A 90 -19.70 -4.18 1.00
C LYS A 90 -20.68 -3.75 -0.09
N ARG A 91 -20.18 -3.61 -1.32
CA ARG A 91 -20.98 -3.30 -2.50
C ARG A 91 -21.55 -4.58 -3.11
N GLU A 92 -22.57 -4.44 -3.95
CA GLU A 92 -23.19 -5.57 -4.66
C GLU A 92 -22.22 -6.30 -5.59
N ASP A 93 -21.24 -5.58 -6.16
CA ASP A 93 -20.16 -6.13 -6.99
C ASP A 93 -19.10 -6.89 -6.18
N GLY A 94 -19.25 -6.95 -4.86
CA GLY A 94 -18.32 -7.59 -3.94
C GLY A 94 -17.07 -6.77 -3.63
N ASN A 95 -16.94 -5.52 -4.08
CA ASN A 95 -15.91 -4.59 -3.61
C ASN A 95 -16.27 -4.04 -2.23
N ILE A 96 -15.33 -3.38 -1.56
CA ILE A 96 -15.58 -2.70 -0.29
C ILE A 96 -15.26 -1.22 -0.39
N LEU A 97 -15.97 -0.41 0.40
CA LEU A 97 -15.66 0.99 0.62
C LEU A 97 -15.24 1.19 2.08
N THR A 98 -14.05 1.77 2.30
CA THR A 98 -13.58 2.08 3.65
C THR A 98 -14.15 3.41 4.13
N GLU A 99 -14.73 3.48 5.34
CA GLU A 99 -15.45 4.69 5.80
C GLU A 99 -14.56 5.91 6.01
N ARG A 100 -13.30 5.74 6.43
CA ARG A 100 -12.43 6.87 6.81
C ARG A 100 -11.85 7.64 5.62
N ASN A 101 -11.53 6.92 4.56
CA ASN A 101 -10.78 7.46 3.43
C ASN A 101 -11.55 7.36 2.10
N ALA A 102 -12.74 6.77 2.12
CA ALA A 102 -13.58 6.52 0.95
C ALA A 102 -12.83 5.79 -0.18
N PHE A 103 -11.85 4.95 0.16
CA PHE A 103 -11.16 4.14 -0.85
C PHE A 103 -12.06 2.99 -1.25
N LEU A 104 -12.29 2.87 -2.57
CA LEU A 104 -12.82 1.67 -3.17
C LEU A 104 -11.70 0.62 -3.18
N CYS A 105 -11.89 -0.46 -2.44
CA CYS A 105 -10.98 -1.60 -2.47
C CYS A 105 -11.63 -2.75 -3.23
N TYR A 106 -10.90 -3.25 -4.21
CA TYR A 106 -11.39 -4.25 -5.14
C TYR A 106 -11.16 -5.66 -4.63
N ASN A 107 -12.13 -6.55 -4.88
CA ASN A 107 -11.84 -7.98 -4.84
C ASN A 107 -10.94 -8.38 -6.02
N SER A 108 -10.44 -9.63 -6.02
CA SER A 108 -9.46 -10.08 -7.03
C SER A 108 -9.98 -9.97 -8.46
N GLU A 109 -11.24 -10.33 -8.71
CA GLU A 109 -11.82 -10.33 -10.06
C GLU A 109 -12.02 -8.91 -10.59
N ASN A 110 -12.58 -8.04 -9.75
CA ASN A 110 -12.85 -6.65 -10.12
C ASN A 110 -11.56 -5.84 -10.26
N PHE A 111 -10.50 -6.16 -9.50
CA PHE A 111 -9.21 -5.50 -9.69
C PHE A 111 -8.64 -5.75 -11.07
N ILE A 112 -8.82 -6.96 -11.63
CA ILE A 112 -8.33 -7.34 -12.97
C ILE A 112 -9.17 -6.70 -14.08
N ARG A 113 -10.49 -6.63 -13.89
CA ARG A 113 -11.43 -6.11 -14.92
C ARG A 113 -11.63 -4.59 -14.86
N GLY A 114 -11.42 -3.99 -13.68
CA GLY A 114 -11.74 -2.60 -13.41
C GLY A 114 -10.68 -1.61 -13.90
N GLU A 115 -11.07 -0.33 -13.87
CA GLU A 115 -10.15 0.79 -14.11
C GLU A 115 -9.22 0.97 -12.90
N ARG A 116 -7.97 0.53 -13.08
CA ARG A 116 -6.88 0.74 -12.11
C ARG A 116 -6.33 2.15 -12.25
N GLN A 117 -5.91 2.73 -11.13
CA GLN A 117 -5.27 4.05 -11.11
C GLN A 117 -3.83 3.99 -11.61
N ILE A 118 -3.21 2.79 -11.55
CA ILE A 118 -1.86 2.53 -12.04
C ILE A 118 -1.94 1.82 -13.40
N PRO A 119 -1.15 2.23 -14.42
CA PRO A 119 -1.12 1.55 -15.71
C PRO A 119 -0.64 0.09 -15.63
N ASP A 120 -1.23 -0.78 -16.45
CA ASP A 120 -0.95 -2.23 -16.49
C ASP A 120 0.53 -2.58 -16.64
N TYR A 121 1.28 -1.81 -17.42
CA TYR A 121 2.70 -2.08 -17.64
C TYR A 121 3.51 -1.96 -16.34
N ILE A 122 3.08 -1.13 -15.38
CA ILE A 122 3.73 -0.98 -14.09
C ILE A 122 3.54 -2.24 -13.24
N TYR A 123 2.33 -2.80 -13.22
CA TYR A 123 2.08 -4.08 -12.56
C TYR A 123 2.90 -5.22 -13.19
N LYS A 124 2.99 -5.25 -14.53
CA LYS A 124 3.81 -6.21 -15.26
C LYS A 124 5.31 -6.05 -14.99
N MET A 125 5.77 -4.85 -14.65
CA MET A 125 7.14 -4.61 -14.19
C MET A 125 7.42 -5.15 -12.78
N ILE A 126 6.40 -5.26 -11.93
CA ILE A 126 6.51 -5.92 -10.61
C ILE A 126 6.58 -7.44 -10.81
N SER A 127 5.61 -7.98 -11.54
CA SER A 127 5.58 -9.37 -11.95
C SER A 127 4.71 -9.52 -13.20
N SER A 128 5.15 -10.33 -14.15
CA SER A 128 4.41 -10.57 -15.40
C SER A 128 3.00 -11.11 -15.15
N SER A 129 2.80 -11.89 -14.08
CA SER A 129 1.52 -12.49 -13.68
C SER A 129 0.77 -11.66 -12.62
N PHE A 130 1.20 -10.43 -12.32
CA PHE A 130 0.54 -9.62 -11.28
C PHE A 130 -0.96 -9.42 -11.54
N LEU A 131 -1.38 -9.29 -12.81
CA LEU A 131 -2.78 -9.13 -13.20
C LEU A 131 -3.54 -10.45 -13.38
N GLU A 132 -2.91 -11.58 -13.07
CA GLU A 132 -3.50 -12.93 -13.14
C GLU A 132 -3.69 -13.54 -11.75
N MET A 133 -3.04 -12.96 -10.75
CA MET A 133 -3.07 -13.42 -9.36
C MET A 133 -4.37 -13.10 -8.62
N THR A 134 -4.56 -13.75 -7.50
CA THR A 134 -5.47 -13.32 -6.43
C THR A 134 -4.85 -12.18 -5.61
N ASN A 135 -5.66 -11.43 -4.88
CA ASN A 135 -5.15 -10.40 -3.98
C ASN A 135 -4.25 -10.95 -2.88
N LYS A 136 -4.50 -12.18 -2.42
CA LYS A 136 -3.66 -12.87 -1.43
C LYS A 136 -2.26 -13.15 -1.99
N GLU A 137 -2.18 -13.63 -3.23
CA GLU A 137 -0.89 -13.85 -3.91
C GLU A 137 -0.14 -12.54 -4.17
N ARG A 138 -0.85 -11.47 -4.57
CA ARG A 138 -0.26 -10.12 -4.74
C ARG A 138 0.32 -9.60 -3.43
N LEU A 139 -0.42 -9.72 -2.33
CA LEU A 139 0.00 -9.30 -1.00
C LEU A 139 1.24 -10.08 -0.55
N ASN A 140 1.23 -11.41 -0.68
CA ASN A 140 2.36 -12.25 -0.30
C ASN A 140 3.61 -11.92 -1.12
N MET A 141 3.50 -11.77 -2.43
CA MET A 141 4.63 -11.39 -3.29
C MET A 141 5.20 -10.03 -2.90
N LEU A 142 4.37 -9.00 -2.71
CA LEU A 142 4.85 -7.68 -2.32
C LEU A 142 5.47 -7.69 -0.92
N ASN A 143 4.96 -8.54 -0.02
CA ASN A 143 5.56 -8.77 1.28
C ASN A 143 6.96 -9.40 1.15
N GLU A 144 7.11 -10.47 0.36
CA GLU A 144 8.41 -11.10 0.07
C GLU A 144 9.42 -10.13 -0.55
N LEU A 145 8.98 -9.25 -1.45
CA LEU A 145 9.82 -8.21 -2.06
C LEU A 145 10.20 -7.07 -1.11
N SER A 146 9.53 -6.96 0.04
CA SER A 146 9.74 -5.92 1.05
C SER A 146 10.61 -6.34 2.23
N MET A 147 11.03 -7.60 2.25
CA MET A 147 12.00 -8.18 3.19
C MET A 147 13.42 -8.09 2.63
#